data_AF-A0A357T709-F1
#
_entry.id   AF-A0A357T709-F1
#
_cell.length_a   1.000
_cell.length_b   1.000
_cell.length_c   1.000
_cell.angle_alpha   90.00
_cell.angle_beta   90.00
_cell.angle_gamma   90.00
#
_symmetry.space_group_name_H-M   'P 1'
#
loop_
_entity.id
_entity.type
_entity.pdbx_description
1 polymer ?
#
loop_
_entity_poly.entity_id
_entity_poly.type
_entity_poly.pdbx_seq_one_letter_code
_entity_poly.pdbx_strand_id
1 'polypeptide(L)'
;YEYKGLGNGLDVAPTWPESDLEMMELTAEEYMGKEPFHAYYMTVSGHMRYDFTGNYIAYKNRDLVKDLPYSEGGQAYMATQIELDLALAHLLEKLEEYGVAENTLIAISGDHYPYGLDKKDLDELAGHEVEETFELYKSSFILYKKGMEPVTIDRPASSLDIIPTIANLLGLSYDSRLYMGQDLLSDIAPKVIFNDRSFITDVGRYDASKNVFTLKEGIVLTEEEKNTYRRAVSQEIDRQFYYSAMILDTDYYSLILGLSE
;
A
#
# COMPACT_ATOMS: atom_id res chain seq x y z
N TYR A 1 11.86 13.38 -11.02
CA TYR A 1 12.22 11.97 -10.81
C TYR A 1 12.85 11.44 -12.08
N GLU A 2 13.95 10.72 -11.96
CA GLU A 2 14.46 9.88 -13.05
C GLU A 2 13.68 8.57 -13.02
N TYR A 3 12.98 8.24 -14.11
CA TYR A 3 12.24 6.99 -14.23
C TYR A 3 13.09 5.95 -14.94
N LYS A 4 13.16 4.74 -14.38
CA LYS A 4 13.85 3.58 -14.94
C LYS A 4 12.93 2.37 -14.98
N GLY A 5 13.04 1.57 -16.04
CA GLY A 5 12.29 0.34 -16.25
C GLY A 5 12.82 -0.42 -17.45
N LEU A 6 12.36 -1.65 -17.69
CA LEU A 6 12.76 -2.43 -18.86
C LEU A 6 12.49 -1.63 -20.15
N GLY A 7 13.54 -1.45 -20.97
CA GLY A 7 13.48 -0.60 -22.17
C GLY A 7 13.63 0.91 -21.92
N ASN A 8 13.87 1.32 -20.67
CA ASN A 8 14.14 2.71 -20.28
C ASN A 8 15.20 2.76 -19.15
N GLY A 9 16.47 2.52 -19.49
CA GLY A 9 17.59 2.73 -18.58
C GLY A 9 17.81 1.69 -17.46
N LEU A 10 16.93 0.69 -17.33
CA LEU A 10 17.12 -0.47 -16.46
C LEU A 10 17.32 -1.73 -17.32
N ASP A 11 18.48 -2.36 -17.19
CA ASP A 11 18.88 -3.55 -17.94
C ASP A 11 18.65 -4.83 -17.10
N VAL A 12 17.37 -5.17 -16.90
CA VAL A 12 16.94 -6.41 -16.22
C VAL A 12 16.63 -7.50 -17.26
N ALA A 13 16.70 -8.76 -16.85
CA ALA A 13 16.34 -9.88 -17.69
C ALA A 13 14.86 -9.79 -18.14
N PRO A 14 14.55 -9.88 -19.45
CA PRO A 14 13.19 -9.77 -19.97
C PRO A 14 12.40 -11.04 -19.65
N THR A 15 11.78 -11.05 -18.47
CA THR A 15 10.97 -12.14 -17.91
C THR A 15 9.59 -11.60 -17.55
N TRP A 16 8.63 -12.47 -17.23
CA TRP A 16 7.33 -12.01 -16.74
C TRP A 16 6.81 -12.88 -15.59
N PRO A 17 6.53 -12.29 -14.41
CA PRO A 17 6.92 -10.93 -14.00
C PRO A 17 8.45 -10.77 -13.87
N GLU A 18 8.95 -9.54 -13.96
CA GLU A 18 10.36 -9.21 -13.71
C GLU A 18 10.74 -9.32 -12.22
N SER A 19 12.05 -9.51 -11.96
CA SER A 19 12.62 -9.72 -10.62
C SER A 19 12.82 -8.41 -9.86
N ASP A 20 12.21 -8.31 -8.67
CA ASP A 20 12.40 -7.20 -7.74
C ASP A 20 13.83 -7.18 -7.19
N LEU A 21 14.42 -8.37 -6.97
CA LEU A 21 15.79 -8.52 -6.53
C LEU A 21 16.76 -7.97 -7.58
N GLU A 22 16.65 -8.39 -8.84
CA GLU A 22 17.51 -7.92 -9.92
C GLU A 22 17.37 -6.39 -10.11
N MET A 23 16.14 -5.87 -10.03
CA MET A 23 15.89 -4.42 -10.06
C MET A 23 16.67 -3.71 -8.94
N MET A 24 16.58 -4.17 -7.69
CA MET A 24 17.28 -3.53 -6.56
C MET A 24 18.79 -3.74 -6.61
N GLU A 25 19.28 -4.90 -7.06
CA GLU A 25 20.72 -5.17 -7.27
C GLU A 25 21.36 -4.18 -8.26
N LEU A 26 20.63 -3.82 -9.31
CA LEU A 26 21.14 -2.90 -10.34
C LEU A 26 21.03 -1.42 -9.95
N THR A 27 20.12 -1.07 -9.03
CA THR A 27 19.73 0.33 -8.80
C THR A 27 19.99 0.85 -7.40
N ALA A 28 20.08 0.00 -6.37
CA ALA A 28 20.18 0.45 -4.99
C ALA A 28 21.40 1.36 -4.78
N GLU A 29 22.55 1.00 -5.34
CA GLU A 29 23.79 1.78 -5.22
C GLU A 29 23.74 3.13 -5.97
N GLU A 30 22.83 3.33 -6.92
CA GLU A 30 22.83 4.53 -7.77
C GLU A 30 22.53 5.83 -7.01
N TYR A 31 21.82 5.74 -5.88
CA TYR A 31 21.49 6.86 -5.02
C TYR A 31 22.22 6.86 -3.68
N MET A 32 22.98 5.80 -3.36
CA MET A 32 23.82 5.78 -2.15
C MET A 32 24.94 6.82 -2.27
N GLY A 33 25.23 7.56 -1.19
CA GLY A 33 26.22 8.65 -1.19
C GLY A 33 25.72 9.94 -1.87
N LYS A 34 24.43 10.01 -2.22
CA LYS A 34 23.76 11.21 -2.76
C LYS A 34 22.70 11.72 -1.79
N GLU A 35 22.97 11.67 -0.50
CA GLU A 35 22.02 12.11 0.53
C GLU A 35 21.78 13.64 0.46
N PRO A 36 20.53 14.11 0.67
CA PRO A 36 19.31 13.31 0.84
C PRO A 36 18.82 12.72 -0.49
N PHE A 37 18.32 11.48 -0.44
CA PHE A 37 17.70 10.82 -1.59
C PHE A 37 16.24 10.44 -1.31
N HIS A 38 15.48 10.24 -2.39
CA HIS A 38 14.17 9.59 -2.36
C HIS A 38 14.07 8.63 -3.54
N ALA A 39 14.06 7.33 -3.25
CA ALA A 39 13.83 6.27 -4.22
C ALA A 39 12.40 5.74 -4.08
N TYR A 40 11.75 5.46 -5.20
CA TYR A 40 10.44 4.81 -5.25
C TYR A 40 10.55 3.57 -6.12
N TYR A 41 10.36 2.40 -5.51
CA TYR A 41 10.37 1.12 -6.20
C TYR A 41 8.93 0.64 -6.40
N MET A 42 8.55 0.46 -7.66
CA MET A 42 7.32 -0.24 -8.03
C MET A 42 7.68 -1.68 -8.33
N THR A 43 7.44 -2.55 -7.36
CA THR A 43 7.73 -3.98 -7.42
C THR A 43 6.77 -4.69 -8.37
N VAL A 44 7.24 -5.75 -9.03
CA VAL A 44 6.52 -6.47 -10.08
C VAL A 44 6.51 -7.98 -9.85
N SER A 45 7.45 -8.54 -9.08
CA SER A 45 7.57 -10.00 -8.91
C SER A 45 6.31 -10.68 -8.38
N GLY A 46 5.56 -9.99 -7.51
CA GLY A 46 4.29 -10.43 -6.93
C GLY A 46 3.08 -10.41 -7.87
N HIS A 47 3.24 -10.04 -9.14
CA HIS A 47 2.13 -9.88 -10.09
C HIS A 47 1.41 -11.22 -10.38
N MET A 48 0.14 -11.14 -10.78
CA MET A 48 -0.79 -12.27 -10.97
C MET A 48 -0.31 -13.38 -11.93
N ARG A 49 -1.12 -14.45 -12.04
CA ARG A 49 -0.82 -15.79 -12.61
C ARG A 49 -0.06 -16.67 -11.63
N TYR A 50 -0.64 -16.85 -10.44
CA TYR A 50 -0.03 -17.62 -9.37
C TYR A 50 -0.06 -19.13 -9.68
N ASP A 51 0.83 -19.54 -10.58
CA ASP A 51 1.12 -20.91 -10.95
C ASP A 51 2.60 -21.03 -11.38
N PHE A 52 3.10 -22.26 -11.51
CA PHE A 52 4.52 -22.51 -11.82
C PHE A 52 4.82 -22.56 -13.33
N THR A 53 3.91 -22.12 -14.20
CA THR A 53 4.06 -22.15 -15.66
C THR A 53 3.98 -20.78 -16.31
N GLY A 54 3.13 -19.90 -15.79
CA GLY A 54 2.79 -18.58 -16.33
C GLY A 54 3.41 -17.42 -15.57
N ASN A 55 4.04 -17.68 -14.41
CA ASN A 55 4.78 -16.70 -13.63
C ASN A 55 6.23 -17.16 -13.43
N TYR A 56 7.15 -16.39 -14.02
CA TYR A 56 8.57 -16.69 -14.00
C TYR A 56 9.16 -16.73 -12.58
N ILE A 57 8.78 -15.79 -11.72
CA ILE A 57 9.29 -15.70 -10.35
C ILE A 57 8.78 -16.88 -9.51
N ALA A 58 7.50 -17.23 -9.64
CA ALA A 58 6.95 -18.39 -8.97
C ALA A 58 7.72 -19.67 -9.37
N TYR A 59 7.99 -19.85 -10.66
CA TYR A 59 8.80 -20.97 -11.15
C TYR A 59 10.23 -20.95 -10.59
N LYS A 60 10.90 -19.79 -10.61
CA LYS A 60 12.26 -19.60 -10.09
C LYS A 60 12.38 -20.04 -8.63
N ASN A 61 11.38 -19.70 -7.81
CA ASN A 61 11.39 -19.94 -6.36
C ASN A 61 10.60 -21.20 -5.94
N ARG A 62 10.15 -22.03 -6.88
CA ARG A 62 9.28 -23.20 -6.65
C ARG A 62 9.83 -24.16 -5.59
N ASP A 63 11.12 -24.46 -5.65
CA ASP A 63 11.74 -25.44 -4.73
C ASP A 63 11.74 -24.97 -3.27
N LEU A 64 11.65 -23.65 -3.02
CA LEU A 64 11.62 -23.06 -1.69
C LEU A 64 10.25 -23.20 -1.01
N VAL A 65 9.18 -23.42 -1.79
CA VAL A 65 7.79 -23.45 -1.30
C VAL A 65 7.13 -24.83 -1.40
N LYS A 66 7.80 -25.81 -2.02
CA LYS A 66 7.21 -27.14 -2.33
C LYS A 66 6.67 -27.90 -1.12
N ASP A 67 7.25 -27.66 0.06
CA ASP A 67 6.90 -28.34 1.31
C ASP A 67 5.93 -27.52 2.17
N LEU A 68 5.48 -26.34 1.70
CA LEU A 68 4.46 -25.54 2.39
C LEU A 68 3.10 -26.22 2.31
N PRO A 69 2.28 -26.15 3.37
CA PRO A 69 0.97 -26.80 3.45
C PRO A 69 -0.12 -26.00 2.72
N TYR A 70 0.17 -25.53 1.51
CA TYR A 70 -0.74 -24.73 0.68
C TYR A 70 -1.01 -25.42 -0.66
N SER A 71 -2.09 -25.02 -1.31
CA SER A 71 -2.42 -25.37 -2.68
C SER A 71 -1.35 -24.86 -3.66
N GLU A 72 -1.40 -25.29 -4.92
CA GLU A 72 -0.47 -24.79 -5.96
C GLU A 72 -0.52 -23.25 -6.08
N GLY A 73 -1.72 -22.65 -6.03
CA GLY A 73 -1.89 -21.20 -6.09
C GLY A 73 -1.30 -20.50 -4.87
N GLY A 74 -1.53 -21.04 -3.67
CA GLY A 74 -0.95 -20.52 -2.44
C GLY A 74 0.57 -20.64 -2.40
N GLN A 75 1.13 -21.79 -2.81
CA GLN A 75 2.58 -21.99 -2.94
C GLN A 75 3.19 -21.03 -3.97
N ALA A 76 2.56 -20.87 -5.14
CA ALA A 76 3.04 -19.97 -6.18
C ALA A 76 2.98 -18.50 -5.72
N TYR A 77 1.94 -18.09 -5.00
CA TYR A 77 1.88 -16.77 -4.36
C TYR A 77 3.04 -16.57 -3.38
N MET A 78 3.28 -17.52 -2.47
CA MET A 78 4.41 -17.44 -1.54
C MET A 78 5.76 -17.37 -2.26
N ALA A 79 5.92 -18.11 -3.36
CA ALA A 79 7.14 -18.11 -4.17
C ALA A 79 7.44 -16.74 -4.79
N THR A 80 6.41 -15.97 -5.17
CA THR A 80 6.61 -14.61 -5.67
C THR A 80 7.01 -13.64 -4.56
N GLN A 81 6.46 -13.80 -3.34
CA GLN A 81 6.79 -12.92 -2.22
C GLN A 81 8.24 -13.10 -1.71
N ILE A 82 8.83 -14.29 -1.87
CA ILE A 82 10.25 -14.54 -1.55
C ILE A 82 11.16 -13.59 -2.34
N GLU A 83 10.81 -13.26 -3.59
CA GLU A 83 11.64 -12.38 -4.42
C GLU A 83 11.72 -10.96 -3.86
N LEU A 84 10.59 -10.44 -3.36
CA LEU A 84 10.53 -9.15 -2.67
C LEU A 84 11.30 -9.19 -1.35
N ASP A 85 11.17 -10.27 -0.57
CA ASP A 85 11.91 -10.45 0.69
C ASP A 85 13.43 -10.40 0.47
N LEU A 86 13.93 -11.11 -0.54
CA LEU A 86 15.34 -11.05 -0.95
C LEU A 86 15.76 -9.66 -1.42
N ALA A 87 14.91 -8.97 -2.20
CA ALA A 87 15.18 -7.62 -2.66
C ALA A 87 15.32 -6.62 -1.49
N LEU A 88 14.42 -6.71 -0.50
CA LEU A 88 14.48 -5.91 0.72
C LEU A 88 15.72 -6.24 1.56
N ALA A 89 16.08 -7.52 1.68
CA ALA A 89 17.31 -7.92 2.36
C ALA A 89 18.56 -7.31 1.69
N HIS A 90 18.63 -7.35 0.36
CA HIS A 90 19.70 -6.72 -0.41
C HIS A 90 19.74 -5.20 -0.22
N LEU A 91 18.58 -4.53 -0.29
CA LEU A 91 18.49 -3.09 -0.06
C LEU A 91 19.00 -2.71 1.34
N LEU A 92 18.61 -3.46 2.37
CA LEU A 92 19.09 -3.25 3.73
C LEU A 92 20.60 -3.46 3.87
N GLU A 93 21.14 -4.52 3.25
CA GLU A 93 22.59 -4.77 3.21
C GLU A 93 23.34 -3.57 2.60
N LYS A 94 22.86 -3.04 1.47
CA LYS A 94 23.49 -1.89 0.81
C LYS A 94 23.37 -0.60 1.62
N LEU A 95 22.24 -0.35 2.26
CA LEU A 95 22.10 0.78 3.18
C LEU A 95 23.09 0.69 4.36
N GLU A 96 23.38 -0.52 4.85
CA GLU A 96 24.35 -0.75 5.91
C GLU A 96 25.79 -0.60 5.43
N GLU A 97 26.14 -1.17 4.27
CA GLU A 97 27.47 -1.08 3.65
C GLU A 97 27.89 0.37 3.45
N TYR A 98 26.96 1.22 2.99
CA TYR A 98 27.19 2.65 2.76
C TYR A 98 27.05 3.51 4.02
N GLY A 99 26.68 2.92 5.17
CA GLY A 99 26.59 3.62 6.44
C GLY A 99 25.40 4.58 6.56
N VAL A 100 24.35 4.39 5.77
CA VAL A 100 23.19 5.30 5.69
C VAL A 100 21.91 4.71 6.28
N ALA A 101 21.89 3.41 6.59
CA ALA A 101 20.73 2.70 7.14
C ALA A 101 20.08 3.37 8.36
N GLU A 102 20.86 3.99 9.24
CA GLU A 102 20.33 4.69 10.44
C GLU A 102 19.68 6.04 10.13
N ASN A 103 19.79 6.55 8.91
CA ASN A 103 19.18 7.82 8.48
C ASN A 103 18.23 7.63 7.29
N THR A 104 17.87 6.39 6.96
CA THR A 104 16.92 6.07 5.89
C THR A 104 15.60 5.58 6.48
N LEU A 105 14.50 6.22 6.07
CA LEU A 105 13.14 5.74 6.30
C LEU A 105 12.70 4.90 5.10
N ILE A 106 12.30 3.66 5.36
CA ILE A 106 11.69 2.76 4.38
C ILE A 106 10.18 2.73 4.65
N ALA A 107 9.40 2.99 3.61
CA ALA A 107 7.94 2.91 3.65
C ALA A 107 7.48 1.82 2.67
N ILE A 108 6.82 0.78 3.19
CA ILE A 108 6.31 -0.36 2.41
C ILE A 108 4.79 -0.35 2.51
N SER A 109 4.12 -0.36 1.37
CA SER A 109 2.66 -0.49 1.27
C SER A 109 2.32 -1.52 0.23
N GLY A 110 1.36 -2.40 0.53
CA GLY A 110 0.66 -3.14 -0.51
C GLY A 110 -0.15 -2.17 -1.38
N ASP A 111 -0.22 -2.43 -2.68
CA ASP A 111 -0.99 -1.66 -3.64
C ASP A 111 -2.46 -2.12 -3.70
N HIS A 112 -2.69 -3.43 -3.69
CA HIS A 112 -4.01 -4.06 -3.66
C HIS A 112 -3.95 -5.53 -3.16
N TYR A 113 -5.13 -6.13 -2.97
CA TYR A 113 -5.25 -7.58 -2.73
C TYR A 113 -4.86 -8.39 -3.98
N PRO A 114 -4.42 -9.66 -3.88
CA PRO A 114 -3.94 -10.41 -5.05
C PRO A 114 -5.10 -10.93 -5.90
N TYR A 115 -5.74 -10.05 -6.69
CA TYR A 115 -6.96 -10.31 -7.46
C TYR A 115 -6.88 -11.46 -8.50
N GLY A 116 -5.66 -11.92 -8.83
CA GLY A 116 -5.46 -13.08 -9.69
C GLY A 116 -5.32 -14.41 -8.95
N LEU A 117 -5.47 -14.42 -7.62
CA LEU A 117 -5.45 -15.60 -6.78
C LEU A 117 -6.90 -16.08 -6.55
N ASP A 118 -7.14 -17.38 -6.69
CA ASP A 118 -8.47 -17.94 -6.46
C ASP A 118 -8.91 -17.70 -5.01
N LYS A 119 -10.21 -17.45 -4.80
CA LYS A 119 -10.78 -17.22 -3.45
C LYS A 119 -10.44 -18.33 -2.46
N LYS A 120 -10.44 -19.59 -2.91
CA LYS A 120 -10.08 -20.75 -2.07
C LYS A 120 -8.63 -20.68 -1.57
N ASP A 121 -7.72 -20.16 -2.39
CA ASP A 121 -6.28 -20.09 -2.08
C ASP A 121 -6.02 -18.86 -1.20
N LEU A 122 -6.73 -17.75 -1.45
CA LEU A 122 -6.82 -16.61 -0.55
C LEU A 122 -7.27 -17.02 0.86
N ASP A 123 -8.36 -17.78 0.96
CA ASP A 123 -8.91 -18.24 2.24
C ASP A 123 -7.99 -19.23 2.95
N GLU A 124 -7.33 -20.11 2.19
CA GLU A 124 -6.33 -21.03 2.71
C GLU A 124 -5.14 -20.28 3.32
N LEU A 125 -4.60 -19.29 2.61
CA LEU A 125 -3.51 -18.45 3.09
C LEU A 125 -3.92 -17.61 4.31
N ALA A 126 -5.16 -17.09 4.33
CA ALA A 126 -5.69 -16.34 5.45
C ALA A 126 -5.97 -17.22 6.68
N GLY A 127 -6.27 -18.50 6.46
CA GLY A 127 -6.69 -19.45 7.50
C GLY A 127 -8.19 -19.38 7.86
N HIS A 128 -8.98 -18.59 7.11
CA HIS A 128 -10.43 -18.43 7.27
C HIS A 128 -11.05 -17.90 5.98
N GLU A 129 -12.39 -17.95 5.90
CA GLU A 129 -13.13 -17.34 4.78
C GLU A 129 -13.05 -15.82 4.85
N VAL A 130 -12.29 -15.21 3.94
CA VAL A 130 -12.09 -13.76 3.86
C VAL A 130 -13.38 -13.07 3.40
N GLU A 131 -13.79 -12.02 4.11
CA GLU A 131 -14.96 -11.21 3.76
C GLU A 131 -14.66 -10.26 2.58
N GLU A 132 -15.46 -10.34 1.51
CA GLU A 132 -15.12 -9.68 0.23
C GLU A 132 -15.39 -8.17 0.17
N THR A 133 -16.20 -7.60 1.07
CA THR A 133 -16.56 -6.17 1.03
C THR A 133 -15.47 -5.29 1.64
N PHE A 134 -14.91 -5.69 2.78
CA PHE A 134 -13.97 -4.86 3.54
C PHE A 134 -12.66 -5.58 3.83
N GLU A 135 -12.72 -6.83 4.29
CA GLU A 135 -11.54 -7.54 4.76
C GLU A 135 -10.58 -7.89 3.64
N LEU A 136 -11.12 -8.26 2.46
CA LEU A 136 -10.33 -8.54 1.26
C LEU A 136 -9.33 -7.43 0.92
N TYR A 137 -9.69 -6.18 1.18
CA TYR A 137 -8.87 -5.01 0.89
C TYR A 137 -7.93 -4.61 2.03
N LYS A 138 -7.94 -5.33 3.15
CA LYS A 138 -7.07 -5.05 4.29
C LYS A 138 -5.61 -5.38 3.92
N SER A 139 -4.75 -4.39 3.99
CA SER A 139 -3.30 -4.52 3.81
C SER A 139 -2.55 -3.96 5.02
N SER A 140 -1.21 -4.01 4.97
CA SER A 140 -0.33 -3.40 5.97
C SER A 140 0.45 -2.26 5.36
N PHE A 141 0.65 -1.20 6.14
CA PHE A 141 1.61 -0.15 5.87
C PHE A 141 2.73 -0.23 6.91
N ILE A 142 3.96 -0.43 6.45
CA ILE A 142 5.13 -0.61 7.32
C ILE A 142 6.04 0.59 7.13
N LEU A 143 6.35 1.28 8.23
CA LEU A 143 7.43 2.25 8.31
C LEU A 143 8.58 1.59 9.07
N TYR A 144 9.75 1.57 8.46
CA TYR A 144 10.95 0.98 9.02
C TYR A 144 12.13 1.95 8.94
N LYS A 145 12.91 2.01 10.03
CA LYS A 145 14.18 2.72 10.11
C LYS A 145 15.06 1.99 11.12
N LYS A 146 16.35 1.81 10.82
CA LYS A 146 17.25 1.08 11.70
C LYS A 146 17.28 1.69 13.11
N GLY A 147 17.04 0.85 14.12
CA GLY A 147 17.02 1.22 15.54
C GLY A 147 15.76 1.98 15.99
N MET A 148 14.67 1.99 15.22
CA MET A 148 13.40 2.54 15.69
C MET A 148 12.73 1.64 16.73
N GLU A 149 12.09 2.24 17.72
CA GLU A 149 11.20 1.52 18.64
C GLU A 149 9.92 1.10 17.89
N PRO A 150 9.52 -0.17 17.93
CA PRO A 150 8.34 -0.64 17.22
C PRO A 150 7.06 -0.11 17.87
N VAL A 151 6.13 0.35 17.02
CA VAL A 151 4.78 0.74 17.42
C VAL A 151 3.80 0.11 16.44
N THR A 152 2.73 -0.47 16.97
CA THR A 152 1.60 -0.99 16.18
C THR A 152 0.43 -0.02 16.24
N ILE A 153 -0.12 0.33 15.09
CA ILE A 153 -1.25 1.24 14.94
C ILE A 153 -2.42 0.45 14.36
N ASP A 154 -3.38 0.06 15.22
CA ASP A 154 -4.54 -0.76 14.85
C ASP A 154 -5.81 0.06 14.52
N ARG A 155 -5.69 1.39 14.43
CA ARG A 155 -6.80 2.24 13.95
C ARG A 155 -6.99 2.04 12.44
N PRO A 156 -8.22 2.23 11.91
CA PRO A 156 -8.43 2.22 10.46
C PRO A 156 -7.51 3.24 9.77
N ALA A 157 -6.89 2.81 8.67
CA ALA A 157 -5.92 3.58 7.89
C ALA A 157 -6.16 3.32 6.41
N SER A 158 -5.91 4.33 5.58
CA SER A 158 -6.05 4.31 4.13
C SER A 158 -4.69 4.51 3.46
N SER A 159 -4.51 3.99 2.24
CA SER A 159 -3.32 4.31 1.42
C SER A 159 -3.21 5.81 1.13
N LEU A 160 -4.33 6.54 1.14
CA LEU A 160 -4.36 8.00 1.00
C LEU A 160 -3.65 8.72 2.16
N ASP A 161 -3.52 8.08 3.32
CA ASP A 161 -2.94 8.64 4.54
C ASP A 161 -1.40 8.57 4.53
N ILE A 162 -0.80 7.82 3.62
CA ILE A 162 0.66 7.57 3.57
C ILE A 162 1.44 8.87 3.38
N ILE A 163 1.12 9.65 2.33
CA ILE A 163 1.86 10.87 2.01
C ILE A 163 1.78 11.93 3.12
N PRO A 164 0.60 12.31 3.67
CA PRO A 164 0.57 13.27 4.77
C PRO A 164 1.29 12.77 6.02
N THR A 165 1.24 11.46 6.31
CA THR A 165 1.98 10.86 7.44
C THR A 165 3.49 10.97 7.25
N ILE A 166 4.01 10.56 6.08
CA ILE A 166 5.45 10.66 5.77
C ILE A 166 5.90 12.12 5.74
N ALA A 167 5.11 13.02 5.15
CA ALA A 167 5.42 14.44 5.10
C ALA A 167 5.56 15.04 6.51
N ASN A 168 4.63 14.73 7.41
CA ASN A 168 4.72 15.19 8.80
C ASN A 168 5.93 14.58 9.55
N LEU A 169 6.16 13.27 9.41
CA LEU A 169 7.31 12.57 10.02
C LEU A 169 8.67 13.15 9.59
N LEU A 170 8.79 13.57 8.33
CA LEU A 170 10.00 14.18 7.79
C LEU A 170 10.07 15.70 8.00
N GLY A 171 9.07 16.30 8.66
CA GLY A 171 9.00 17.74 8.92
C GLY A 171 8.80 18.60 7.67
N LEU A 172 8.20 18.04 6.61
CA LEU A 172 7.90 18.75 5.37
C LEU A 172 6.66 19.63 5.55
N SER A 173 6.72 20.86 5.04
CA SER A 173 5.55 21.75 4.97
C SER A 173 4.60 21.29 3.86
N TYR A 174 3.34 21.04 4.19
CA TYR A 174 2.29 20.72 3.22
C TYR A 174 0.95 21.35 3.62
N ASP A 175 0.09 21.63 2.64
CA ASP A 175 -1.28 22.07 2.89
C ASP A 175 -2.20 20.84 2.94
N SER A 176 -2.61 20.45 4.14
CA SER A 176 -3.48 19.29 4.37
C SER A 176 -4.81 19.35 3.59
N ARG A 177 -5.28 20.54 3.18
CA ARG A 177 -6.51 20.70 2.39
C ARG A 177 -6.40 20.15 0.98
N LEU A 178 -5.17 19.93 0.48
CA LEU A 178 -4.91 19.39 -0.84
C LEU A 178 -4.88 17.85 -0.86
N TYR A 179 -4.93 17.21 0.31
CA TYR A 179 -4.88 15.76 0.42
C TYR A 179 -6.24 15.20 0.85
N MET A 180 -6.59 14.02 0.30
CA MET A 180 -7.81 13.32 0.70
C MET A 180 -7.62 12.43 1.92
N GLY A 181 -6.39 11.96 2.13
CA GLY A 181 -5.99 11.28 3.35
C GLY A 181 -5.50 12.24 4.42
N GLN A 182 -5.17 11.68 5.57
CA GLN A 182 -4.85 12.40 6.80
C GLN A 182 -3.58 11.81 7.41
N ASP A 183 -2.89 12.58 8.25
CA ASP A 183 -1.76 12.03 9.01
C ASP A 183 -2.26 10.99 10.02
N LEU A 184 -1.77 9.75 9.90
CA LEU A 184 -2.10 8.62 10.77
C LEU A 184 -1.70 8.84 12.22
N LEU A 185 -0.72 9.70 12.47
CA LEU A 185 -0.20 10.02 13.80
C LEU A 185 -0.91 11.21 14.45
N SER A 186 -1.90 11.79 13.77
CA SER A 186 -2.72 12.89 14.29
C SER A 186 -3.94 12.40 15.10
N ASP A 187 -4.52 13.32 15.87
CA ASP A 187 -5.74 13.11 16.65
C ASP A 187 -7.04 13.14 15.80
N ILE A 188 -6.93 13.26 14.47
CA ILE A 188 -8.12 13.30 13.60
C ILE A 188 -8.77 11.91 13.58
N ALA A 189 -10.10 11.85 13.56
CA ALA A 189 -10.83 10.58 13.49
C ALA A 189 -10.51 9.81 12.18
N PRO A 190 -10.19 8.51 12.25
CA PRO A 190 -9.79 7.72 11.08
C PRO A 190 -10.95 7.52 10.11
N LYS A 191 -10.63 7.50 8.81
CA LYS A 191 -11.60 7.26 7.74
C LYS A 191 -10.95 6.52 6.57
N VAL A 192 -11.43 5.31 6.33
CA VAL A 192 -11.09 4.52 5.13
C VAL A 192 -12.24 4.65 4.13
N ILE A 193 -11.91 4.90 2.88
CA ILE A 193 -12.87 5.19 1.81
C ILE A 193 -12.66 4.17 0.69
N PHE A 194 -13.73 3.51 0.28
CA PHE A 194 -13.73 2.56 -0.82
C PHE A 194 -14.29 3.22 -2.09
N ASN A 195 -13.96 2.66 -3.26
CA ASN A 195 -14.35 3.22 -4.56
C ASN A 195 -15.88 3.30 -4.76
N ASP A 196 -16.63 2.35 -4.19
CA ASP A 196 -18.08 2.32 -4.21
C ASP A 196 -18.73 3.27 -3.18
N ARG A 197 -17.92 4.07 -2.45
CA ARG A 197 -18.29 4.94 -1.33
C ARG A 197 -18.68 4.18 -0.05
N SER A 198 -18.41 2.88 0.04
CA SER A 198 -18.33 2.20 1.32
C SER A 198 -17.21 2.82 2.16
N PHE A 199 -17.31 2.72 3.49
CA PHE A 199 -16.31 3.32 4.38
C PHE A 199 -16.17 2.59 5.71
N ILE A 200 -15.02 2.80 6.35
CA ILE A 200 -14.75 2.36 7.73
C ILE A 200 -14.28 3.58 8.53
N THR A 201 -14.83 3.76 9.72
CA THR A 201 -14.40 4.75 10.72
C THR A 201 -14.16 4.07 12.08
N ASP A 202 -13.76 4.85 13.08
CA ASP A 202 -13.71 4.42 14.48
C ASP A 202 -15.10 4.07 15.07
N VAL A 203 -16.18 4.62 14.50
CA VAL A 203 -17.57 4.37 14.92
C VAL A 203 -18.16 3.10 14.30
N GLY A 204 -17.77 2.75 13.06
CA GLY A 204 -18.36 1.61 12.36
C GLY A 204 -18.00 1.55 10.87
N ARG A 205 -18.67 0.66 10.14
CA ARG A 205 -18.49 0.48 8.69
C ARG A 205 -19.81 0.59 7.93
N TYR A 206 -19.78 1.26 6.78
CA TYR A 206 -20.92 1.43 5.88
C TYR A 206 -20.68 0.66 4.59
N ASP A 207 -21.60 -0.25 4.28
CA ASP A 207 -21.68 -0.96 3.01
C ASP A 207 -22.67 -0.20 2.11
N ALA A 208 -22.15 0.48 1.10
CA ALA A 208 -22.93 1.28 0.17
C ALA A 208 -23.81 0.41 -0.73
N SER A 209 -23.34 -0.79 -1.10
CA SER A 209 -24.08 -1.73 -1.95
C SER A 209 -25.36 -2.25 -1.28
N LYS A 210 -25.31 -2.43 0.05
CA LYS A 210 -26.44 -2.89 0.86
C LYS A 210 -27.19 -1.75 1.56
N ASN A 211 -26.63 -0.54 1.55
CA ASN A 211 -27.10 0.62 2.32
C ASN A 211 -27.24 0.29 3.82
N VAL A 212 -26.23 -0.38 4.38
CA VAL A 212 -26.20 -0.81 5.79
C VAL A 212 -25.00 -0.20 6.51
N PHE A 213 -25.25 0.52 7.61
CA PHE A 213 -24.21 0.95 8.54
C PHE A 213 -24.18 0.02 9.75
N THR A 214 -23.02 -0.54 10.05
CA THR A 214 -22.78 -1.46 11.16
C THR A 214 -21.85 -0.79 12.16
N LEU A 215 -22.30 -0.64 13.40
CA LEU A 215 -21.49 -0.05 14.46
C LEU A 215 -20.34 -0.98 14.84
N LYS A 216 -19.20 -0.39 15.18
CA LYS A 216 -18.10 -1.11 15.79
C LYS A 216 -18.54 -1.65 17.15
N GLU A 217 -18.00 -2.80 17.54
CA GLU A 217 -18.25 -3.36 18.87
C GLU A 217 -17.95 -2.35 19.98
N GLY A 218 -18.84 -2.28 20.97
CA GLY A 218 -18.77 -1.33 22.08
C GLY A 218 -19.36 0.06 21.80
N ILE A 219 -19.68 0.40 20.55
CA ILE A 219 -20.34 1.66 20.21
C ILE A 219 -21.85 1.50 20.26
N VAL A 220 -22.52 2.42 20.97
CA VAL A 220 -23.97 2.46 21.09
C VAL A 220 -24.47 3.80 20.59
N LEU A 221 -25.28 3.78 19.53
CA LEU A 221 -25.99 4.93 18.99
C LEU A 221 -27.45 4.53 18.75
N THR A 222 -28.37 5.49 18.92
CA THR A 222 -29.74 5.33 18.43
C THR A 222 -29.77 5.25 16.90
N GLU A 223 -30.85 4.73 16.32
CA GLU A 223 -30.99 4.68 14.86
C GLU A 223 -30.98 6.07 14.21
N GLU A 224 -31.44 7.11 14.93
CA GLU A 224 -31.38 8.49 14.44
C GLU A 224 -29.95 9.03 14.40
N GLU A 225 -29.18 8.83 15.48
CA GLU A 225 -27.77 9.22 15.55
C GLU A 225 -26.94 8.46 14.53
N LYS A 226 -27.15 7.15 14.42
CA LYS A 226 -26.51 6.27 13.45
C LYS A 226 -26.75 6.75 12.01
N ASN A 227 -27.99 7.08 11.66
CA ASN A 227 -28.33 7.60 10.33
C ASN A 227 -27.75 9.01 10.09
N THR A 228 -27.72 9.85 11.11
CA THR A 228 -27.13 11.20 11.02
C THR A 228 -25.63 11.13 10.81
N TYR A 229 -24.93 10.33 11.61
CA TYR A 229 -23.50 10.08 11.48
C TYR A 229 -23.15 9.55 10.09
N ARG A 230 -23.80 8.45 9.67
CA ARG A 230 -23.56 7.85 8.34
C ARG A 230 -23.74 8.87 7.22
N ARG A 231 -24.81 9.66 7.23
CA ARG A 231 -25.06 10.67 6.19
C ARG A 231 -23.99 11.76 6.18
N ALA A 232 -23.55 12.22 7.35
CA ALA A 232 -22.49 13.22 7.44
C ALA A 232 -21.18 12.71 6.82
N VAL A 233 -20.78 11.48 7.15
CA VAL A 233 -19.57 10.85 6.59
C VAL A 233 -19.71 10.63 5.08
N SER A 234 -20.85 10.11 4.60
CA SER A 234 -21.09 9.95 3.15
C SER A 234 -21.00 11.27 2.39
N GLN A 235 -21.57 12.36 2.92
CA GLN A 235 -21.49 13.68 2.28
C GLN A 235 -20.06 14.21 2.23
N GLU A 236 -19.24 13.92 3.24
CA GLU A 236 -17.82 14.27 3.23
C GLU A 236 -17.07 13.48 2.17
N ILE A 237 -17.29 12.17 2.09
CA ILE A 237 -16.69 11.30 1.08
C ILE A 237 -17.07 11.77 -0.33
N ASP A 238 -18.34 12.09 -0.58
CA ASP A 238 -18.79 12.59 -1.89
C ASP A 238 -18.05 13.88 -2.28
N ARG A 239 -17.80 14.79 -1.32
CA ARG A 239 -16.97 15.98 -1.56
C ARG A 239 -15.52 15.62 -1.85
N GLN A 240 -14.93 14.67 -1.13
CA GLN A 240 -13.55 14.23 -1.38
C GLN A 240 -13.39 13.65 -2.78
N PHE A 241 -14.31 12.78 -3.24
CA PHE A 241 -14.31 12.29 -4.63
C PHE A 241 -14.43 13.43 -5.63
N TYR A 242 -15.38 14.36 -5.41
CA TYR A 242 -15.58 15.49 -6.30
C TYR A 242 -14.33 16.38 -6.41
N TYR A 243 -13.75 16.79 -5.28
CA TYR A 243 -12.57 17.65 -5.29
C TYR A 243 -11.32 16.94 -5.79
N SER A 244 -11.17 15.63 -5.50
CA SER A 244 -10.08 14.83 -6.07
C SER A 244 -10.14 14.80 -7.59
N ALA A 245 -11.32 14.64 -8.18
CA ALA A 245 -11.49 14.72 -9.63
C ALA A 245 -11.20 16.13 -10.15
N MET A 246 -11.71 17.17 -9.49
CA MET A 246 -11.47 18.56 -9.89
C MET A 246 -10.00 18.96 -9.84
N ILE A 247 -9.23 18.49 -8.85
CA ILE A 247 -7.79 18.74 -8.80
C ILE A 247 -7.10 18.27 -10.08
N LEU A 248 -7.48 17.08 -10.59
CA LEU A 248 -6.95 16.51 -11.81
C LEU A 248 -7.48 17.22 -13.06
N ASP A 249 -8.80 17.37 -13.16
CA ASP A 249 -9.49 17.93 -14.33
C ASP A 249 -9.11 19.40 -14.61
N THR A 250 -8.78 20.15 -13.56
CA THR A 250 -8.42 21.58 -13.69
C THR A 250 -6.93 21.84 -13.58
N ASP A 251 -6.09 20.81 -13.45
CA ASP A 251 -4.67 20.95 -13.14
C ASP A 251 -4.42 21.93 -11.96
N TYR A 252 -5.19 21.74 -10.89
CA TYR A 252 -5.33 22.74 -9.83
C TYR A 252 -3.98 23.08 -9.16
N TYR A 253 -3.09 22.10 -9.05
CA TYR A 253 -1.77 22.30 -8.45
C TYR A 253 -0.89 23.25 -9.24
N SER A 254 -0.92 23.21 -10.57
CA SER A 254 -0.19 24.16 -11.40
C SER A 254 -0.64 25.60 -11.15
N LEU A 255 -1.94 25.81 -10.90
CA LEU A 255 -2.51 27.13 -10.63
C LEU A 255 -2.09 27.70 -9.28
N ILE A 256 -2.07 26.89 -8.21
CA ILE A 256 -1.78 27.37 -6.85
C ILE A 256 -0.30 27.36 -6.49
N LEU A 257 0.49 26.49 -7.12
CA LEU A 257 1.94 26.43 -6.92
C LEU A 257 2.71 27.31 -7.90
N GLY A 258 2.02 27.92 -8.88
CA GLY A 258 2.65 28.73 -9.92
C GLY A 258 3.58 27.92 -10.82
N LEU A 259 3.26 26.64 -11.03
CA LEU A 259 4.03 25.73 -11.91
C LEU A 259 3.57 25.80 -13.37
N SER A 260 2.55 26.60 -13.68
CA SER A 260 2.20 26.93 -15.05
C SER A 260 3.28 27.81 -15.68
N GLU A 261 3.92 27.32 -16.75
CA GLU A 261 4.62 28.17 -17.73
C GLU A 261 3.68 29.17 -18.40
#